data_AF-A0A3N5MI52-F1
#
_entry.id   AF-A0A3N5MI52-F1
#
_cell.length_a   1.000
_cell.length_b   1.000
_cell.length_c   1.000
_cell.angle_alpha   90.00
_cell.angle_beta   90.00
_cell.angle_gamma   90.00
#
_symmetry.space_group_name_H-M   'P 1'
#
loop_
_entity.id
_entity.type
_entity.pdbx_description
1 polymer ?
#
loop_
_entity_poly.entity_id
_entity_poly.type
_entity_poly.pdbx_seq_one_letter_code
_entity_poly.pdbx_strand_id
1 'polypeptide(L)'
;MLAIGFVTRYSGTDATLGLALANTGWLFPFFGTFIGWLGVALTGSDTASNVLFGGLQRVTAEQLGLNPVLMASANSSGGVMGKMIDAQSIVVASTATKWYGHEGSILRFVFLHSVALATLVGILVMGQAYLWPLTLLVR
;
A
#
# COMPACT_ATOMS: atom_id res chain seq x y z
N MET A 1 5.59 -6.93 14.63
CA MET A 1 5.38 -5.90 13.57
C MET A 1 5.78 -4.50 14.04
N LEU A 2 5.24 -3.97 15.15
CA LEU A 2 5.64 -2.64 15.66
C LEU A 2 7.16 -2.49 15.89
N ALA A 3 7.81 -3.49 16.49
CA ALA A 3 9.27 -3.47 16.70
C ALA A 3 10.06 -3.41 15.38
N ILE A 4 9.60 -4.07 14.31
CA ILE A 4 10.23 -4.01 12.99
C ILE A 4 10.02 -2.62 12.36
N GLY A 5 8.84 -2.03 12.49
CA GLY A 5 8.56 -0.66 12.04
C GLY A 5 9.45 0.38 12.74
N PHE A 6 9.68 0.23 14.04
CA PHE A 6 10.65 1.10 14.74
C PHE A 6 12.08 0.84 14.27
N VAL A 7 12.52 -0.41 14.14
CA VAL A 7 13.89 -0.73 13.70
C VAL A 7 14.18 -0.26 12.27
N THR A 8 13.25 -0.43 11.34
CA THR A 8 13.38 0.04 9.94
C THR A 8 13.41 1.56 9.84
N ARG A 9 12.61 2.24 10.66
CA ARG A 9 12.64 3.70 10.81
C ARG A 9 13.93 4.21 11.42
N TYR A 10 14.42 3.60 12.51
CA TYR A 10 15.64 4.02 13.20
C TYR A 10 16.93 3.63 12.45
N SER A 11 16.91 2.56 11.65
CA SER A 11 18.04 2.15 10.82
C SER A 11 18.19 2.98 9.53
N GLY A 12 17.26 3.89 9.24
CA GLY A 12 17.28 4.71 8.02
C GLY A 12 16.96 3.92 6.73
N THR A 13 16.48 2.69 6.87
CA THR A 13 16.07 1.84 5.74
C THR A 13 14.87 2.47 5.01
N ASP A 14 13.93 3.04 5.76
CA ASP A 14 12.79 3.80 5.22
C ASP A 14 13.27 5.02 4.42
N ALA A 15 14.30 5.74 4.91
CA ALA A 15 14.82 6.90 4.19
C ALA A 15 15.53 6.50 2.89
N THR A 16 16.28 5.39 2.90
CA THR A 16 17.02 4.89 1.72
C THR A 16 16.07 4.34 0.65
N LEU A 17 15.08 3.54 1.05
CA LEU A 17 14.03 3.07 0.14
C LEU A 17 13.21 4.24 -0.39
N GLY A 18 12.92 5.24 0.45
CA GLY A 18 12.22 6.45 0.06
C GLY A 18 12.99 7.25 -0.98
N LEU A 19 14.30 7.41 -0.81
CA LEU A 19 15.17 8.08 -1.79
C LEU A 19 15.29 7.28 -3.10
N ALA A 20 15.38 5.95 -3.02
CA ALA A 20 15.40 5.08 -4.19
C ALA A 20 14.07 5.16 -4.96
N LEU A 21 12.96 5.24 -4.25
CA LEU A 21 11.62 5.40 -4.83
C LEU A 21 11.36 6.83 -5.30
N ALA A 22 12.00 7.84 -4.71
CA ALA A 22 11.96 9.22 -5.19
C ALA A 22 12.61 9.37 -6.57
N ASN A 23 13.61 8.53 -6.90
CA ASN A 23 14.14 8.46 -8.27
C ASN A 23 13.12 7.96 -9.31
N THR A 24 12.01 7.34 -8.86
CA THR A 24 10.89 6.98 -9.73
C THR A 24 10.11 8.21 -10.21
N GLY A 25 10.39 9.40 -9.65
CA GLY A 25 9.90 10.69 -10.11
C GLY A 25 8.37 10.78 -10.09
N TRP A 26 7.77 11.13 -11.23
CA TRP A 26 6.32 11.34 -11.36
C TRP A 26 5.47 10.08 -11.09
N LEU A 27 6.06 8.88 -11.16
CA LEU A 27 5.36 7.63 -10.91
C LEU A 27 5.29 7.25 -9.43
N PHE A 28 5.94 8.00 -8.55
CA PHE A 28 5.97 7.68 -7.12
C PHE A 28 4.58 7.48 -6.49
N PRO A 29 3.54 8.30 -6.76
CA PRO A 29 2.23 8.10 -6.15
C PRO A 29 1.56 6.76 -6.55
N PHE A 30 1.84 6.29 -7.76
CA PHE A 30 1.40 4.98 -8.23
C PHE A 30 2.10 3.85 -7.47
N PHE A 31 3.44 3.85 -7.43
CA PHE A 31 4.20 2.83 -6.70
C PHE A 31 3.99 2.90 -5.19
N GLY A 32 3.74 4.09 -4.63
CA GLY A 32 3.39 4.29 -3.24
C GLY A 32 2.14 3.50 -2.84
N THR A 33 1.15 3.43 -3.72
CA THR A 33 -0.05 2.62 -3.51
C THR A 33 0.27 1.12 -3.49
N PHE A 34 1.19 0.66 -4.35
CA PHE A 34 1.65 -0.74 -4.38
C PHE A 34 2.51 -1.12 -3.17
N ILE A 35 3.23 -0.18 -2.57
CA ILE A 35 3.94 -0.41 -1.31
C ILE A 35 2.95 -0.67 -0.17
N GLY A 36 1.88 0.11 -0.10
CA GLY A 36 0.79 -0.13 0.85
C GLY A 36 0.13 -1.50 0.64
N TRP A 37 -0.13 -1.85 -0.62
CA TRP A 37 -0.64 -3.16 -1.03
C TRP A 37 0.27 -4.32 -0.59
N LEU A 38 1.58 -4.24 -0.87
CA LEU A 38 2.56 -5.24 -0.43
C LEU A 38 2.62 -5.34 1.09
N GLY A 39 2.59 -4.21 1.79
CA GLY A 39 2.62 -4.20 3.24
C GLY A 39 1.43 -4.90 3.86
N VAL A 40 0.21 -4.71 3.37
CA VAL A 40 -0.97 -5.42 3.89
C VAL A 40 -1.03 -6.87 3.43
N ALA A 41 -0.64 -7.16 2.18
CA ALA A 41 -0.57 -8.54 1.69
C ALA A 41 0.35 -9.42 2.55
N LEU A 42 1.46 -8.87 3.03
CA LEU A 42 2.43 -9.58 3.86
C LEU A 42 2.05 -9.59 5.35
N THR A 43 1.43 -8.53 5.86
CA THR A 43 1.16 -8.37 7.30
C THR A 43 -0.26 -8.74 7.71
N GLY A 44 -1.20 -8.84 6.77
CA GLY A 44 -2.63 -9.04 7.01
C GLY A 44 -3.35 -7.86 7.67
N SER A 45 -2.66 -6.73 7.90
CA SER A 45 -3.18 -5.61 8.68
C SER A 45 -2.75 -4.25 8.16
N ASP A 46 -3.74 -3.41 7.84
CA ASP A 46 -3.58 -2.01 7.44
C ASP A 46 -2.83 -1.21 8.52
N THR A 47 -3.10 -1.46 9.80
CA THR A 47 -2.38 -0.80 10.90
C THR A 47 -0.91 -1.19 10.91
N ALA A 48 -0.58 -2.48 10.73
CA ALA A 48 0.80 -2.92 10.68
C ALA A 48 1.54 -2.37 9.46
N SER A 49 0.90 -2.36 8.29
CA SER A 49 1.43 -1.76 7.05
C SER A 49 1.67 -0.26 7.19
N ASN A 50 0.74 0.48 7.80
CA ASN A 50 0.90 1.92 8.05
C ASN A 50 2.04 2.21 9.03
N VAL A 51 2.28 1.36 10.03
CA VAL A 51 3.44 1.52 10.92
C VAL A 51 4.77 1.22 10.22
N LEU A 52 4.79 0.26 9.29
CA LEU A 52 6.00 -0.11 8.54
C LEU A 52 6.33 0.88 7.42
N PHE A 53 5.34 1.25 6.61
CA PHE A 53 5.57 2.00 5.37
C PHE A 53 4.96 3.41 5.38
N GLY A 54 4.07 3.74 6.32
CA GLY A 54 3.49 5.09 6.39
C GLY A 54 4.54 6.18 6.65
N GLY A 55 5.57 5.88 7.44
CA GLY A 55 6.72 6.77 7.65
C GLY A 55 7.52 7.01 6.38
N LEU A 56 7.88 5.93 5.69
CA LEU A 56 8.54 5.94 4.36
C LEU A 56 7.77 6.83 3.37
N GLN A 57 6.45 6.63 3.25
CA GLN A 57 5.60 7.36 2.31
C GLN A 57 5.57 8.85 2.60
N ARG A 58 5.48 9.21 3.89
CA ARG A 58 5.49 10.60 4.35
C ARG A 58 6.82 11.30 4.04
N VAL A 59 7.94 10.68 4.41
CA VAL A 59 9.28 11.25 4.19
C VAL A 59 9.56 11.40 2.69
N THR A 60 9.14 10.43 1.88
CA THR A 60 9.32 10.48 0.43
C THR A 60 8.43 11.54 -0.22
N ALA A 61 7.20 11.73 0.28
CA ALA A 61 6.33 12.82 -0.15
C ALA A 61 6.93 14.20 0.14
N GLU A 62 7.50 14.39 1.34
CA GLU A 62 8.18 15.63 1.73
C GLU A 62 9.40 15.92 0.83
N GLN A 63 10.17 14.89 0.46
CA GLN A 63 11.30 14.99 -0.48
C GLN A 63 10.86 15.34 -1.91
N LEU A 64 9.72 14.82 -2.37
CA LEU A 64 9.18 15.05 -3.72
C LEU A 64 8.29 16.29 -3.83
N GLY A 65 8.04 17.02 -2.71
CA GLY A 65 7.13 18.16 -2.69
C GLY A 65 5.64 17.78 -2.86
N LEU A 66 5.27 16.54 -2.56
CA LEU A 66 3.90 16.04 -2.60
C LEU A 66 3.23 16.17 -1.23
N ASN A 67 1.89 16.21 -1.18
CA ASN A 67 1.19 16.26 0.11
C ASN A 67 1.45 14.96 0.91
N PRO A 68 2.04 15.03 2.11
CA PRO A 68 2.33 13.83 2.91
C PRO A 68 1.07 13.10 3.37
N VAL A 69 -0.05 13.81 3.54
CA VAL A 69 -1.36 13.22 3.87
C VAL A 69 -1.90 12.40 2.70
N LEU A 70 -1.70 12.85 1.45
CA LEU A 70 -2.07 12.09 0.26
C LEU A 70 -1.36 10.74 0.25
N MET A 71 -0.04 10.76 0.43
CA MET A 71 0.77 9.56 0.35
C MET A 71 0.54 8.61 1.52
N ALA A 72 0.30 9.14 2.73
CA ALA A 72 -0.14 8.33 3.87
C ALA A 72 -1.51 7.69 3.61
N SER A 73 -2.44 8.44 3.03
CA SER A 73 -3.77 7.93 2.68
C SER A 73 -3.70 6.88 1.56
N ALA A 74 -2.87 7.12 0.54
CA ALA A 74 -2.60 6.18 -0.55
C ALA A 74 -2.03 4.85 -0.04
N ASN A 75 -1.16 4.89 0.97
CA ASN A 75 -0.65 3.68 1.62
C ASN A 75 -1.78 2.86 2.25
N SER A 76 -2.72 3.54 2.94
CA SER A 76 -3.86 2.87 3.53
C SER A 76 -4.84 2.35 2.46
N SER A 77 -5.15 3.14 1.44
CA SER A 77 -6.07 2.75 0.35
C SER A 77 -5.53 1.61 -0.50
N GLY A 78 -4.24 1.62 -0.82
CA GLY A 78 -3.55 0.49 -1.47
C GLY A 78 -3.50 -0.75 -0.57
N GLY A 79 -3.32 -0.54 0.73
CA GLY A 79 -3.35 -1.59 1.74
C GLY A 79 -4.65 -2.39 1.76
N VAL A 80 -5.81 -1.72 1.73
CA VAL A 80 -7.12 -2.40 1.69
C VAL A 80 -7.20 -3.37 0.50
N MET A 81 -6.64 -2.99 -0.66
CA MET A 81 -6.62 -3.87 -1.83
C MET A 81 -5.72 -5.09 -1.62
N GLY A 82 -4.63 -4.95 -0.86
CA GLY A 82 -3.72 -6.04 -0.50
C GLY A 82 -4.35 -7.07 0.43
N LYS A 83 -5.36 -6.68 1.21
CA LYS A 83 -6.03 -7.57 2.15
C LYS A 83 -6.76 -8.74 1.50
N MET A 84 -7.15 -8.60 0.22
CA MET A 84 -7.78 -9.69 -0.53
C MET A 84 -6.84 -10.88 -0.77
N ILE A 85 -5.52 -10.66 -0.78
CA ILE A 85 -4.52 -11.71 -1.01
C ILE A 85 -3.78 -12.12 0.27
N ASP A 86 -4.12 -11.51 1.40
CA ASP A 86 -3.59 -11.91 2.70
C ASP A 86 -4.03 -13.34 3.04
N ALA A 87 -3.06 -14.17 3.41
CA ALA A 87 -3.29 -15.55 3.78
C ALA A 87 -4.30 -15.69 4.94
N GLN A 88 -4.27 -14.78 5.92
CA GLN A 88 -5.22 -14.83 7.05
C GLN A 88 -6.65 -14.61 6.56
N SER A 89 -6.85 -13.61 5.71
CA SER A 89 -8.16 -13.29 5.12
C SER A 89 -8.69 -14.42 4.23
N ILE A 90 -7.82 -15.08 3.45
CA ILE A 90 -8.19 -16.23 2.61
C ILE A 90 -8.59 -17.44 3.46
N VAL A 91 -7.85 -17.74 4.53
CA VAL A 91 -8.18 -18.84 5.46
C VAL A 91 -9.53 -18.56 6.12
N VAL A 92 -9.79 -17.34 6.58
CA VAL A 92 -11.11 -16.96 7.13
C VAL A 92 -12.23 -17.10 6.10
N ALA A 93 -11.99 -16.70 4.84
CA ALA A 93 -12.98 -16.86 3.77
C ALA A 93 -13.29 -18.33 3.47
N SER A 94 -12.26 -19.19 3.41
CA SER A 94 -12.42 -20.64 3.18
C SER A 94 -13.23 -21.33 4.30
N THR A 95 -12.96 -20.96 5.56
CA THR A 95 -13.66 -21.50 6.73
C THR A 95 -15.11 -21.02 6.80
N ALA A 96 -15.37 -19.74 6.50
CA ALA A 96 -16.72 -19.17 6.48
C ALA A 96 -17.60 -19.77 5.37
N THR A 97 -17.01 -20.05 4.20
CA THR A 97 -17.70 -20.67 3.06
C THR A 97 -17.78 -22.20 3.14
N LYS A 98 -17.20 -22.80 4.20
CA LYS A 98 -17.03 -24.26 4.37
C LYS A 98 -16.31 -24.92 3.19
N TRP A 99 -15.43 -24.18 2.53
CA TRP A 99 -14.73 -24.58 1.31
C TRP A 99 -13.25 -24.82 1.59
N TYR A 100 -12.99 -25.77 2.49
CA TYR A 100 -11.66 -26.11 2.99
C TYR A 100 -10.77 -26.71 1.90
N GLY A 101 -9.47 -26.43 1.95
CA GLY A 101 -8.49 -26.98 1.00
C GLY A 101 -8.52 -26.35 -0.39
N HIS A 102 -9.35 -25.31 -0.59
CA HIS A 102 -9.50 -24.57 -1.85
C HIS A 102 -8.92 -23.14 -1.75
N GLU A 103 -8.09 -22.86 -0.74
CA GLU A 103 -7.47 -21.55 -0.49
C GLU A 103 -6.65 -21.08 -1.69
N GLY A 104 -5.98 -22.00 -2.38
CA GLY A 104 -5.22 -21.70 -3.60
C GLY A 104 -6.10 -21.29 -4.79
N SER A 105 -7.31 -21.86 -4.91
CA SER A 105 -8.28 -21.49 -5.95
C SER A 105 -8.84 -20.09 -5.67
N ILE A 106 -9.15 -19.81 -4.40
CA ILE A 106 -9.56 -18.49 -3.94
C ILE A 106 -8.45 -17.48 -4.25
N LEU A 107 -7.21 -17.73 -3.78
CA LEU A 107 -6.06 -16.86 -4.03
C LEU A 107 -5.91 -16.54 -5.51
N ARG A 108 -5.93 -17.55 -6.39
CA ARG A 108 -5.74 -17.35 -7.83
C ARG A 108 -6.85 -16.49 -8.45
N PHE A 109 -8.07 -16.59 -7.94
CA PHE A 109 -9.19 -15.76 -8.37
C PHE A 109 -9.07 -14.32 -7.86
N VAL A 110 -8.87 -14.11 -6.55
CA VAL A 110 -8.77 -12.76 -5.97
C VAL A 110 -7.48 -12.04 -6.29
N PHE A 111 -6.39 -12.75 -6.63
CA PHE A 111 -5.11 -12.13 -6.96
C PHE A 111 -5.22 -11.13 -8.11
N LEU A 112 -5.87 -11.52 -9.22
CA LEU A 112 -6.07 -10.62 -10.35
C LEU A 112 -6.96 -9.42 -10.00
N HIS A 113 -8.01 -9.64 -9.21
CA HIS A 113 -8.89 -8.57 -8.73
C HIS A 113 -8.14 -7.58 -7.83
N SER A 114 -7.28 -8.10 -6.95
CA SER A 114 -6.45 -7.32 -6.04
C SER A 114 -5.46 -6.43 -6.77
N VAL A 115 -4.75 -6.99 -7.77
CA VAL A 115 -3.81 -6.22 -8.59
C VAL A 115 -4.53 -5.19 -9.46
N ALA A 116 -5.68 -5.54 -10.05
CA ALA A 116 -6.48 -4.61 -10.86
C ALA A 116 -6.97 -3.42 -10.02
N LEU A 117 -7.50 -3.67 -8.82
CA LEU A 117 -7.96 -2.61 -7.93
C LEU A 117 -6.80 -1.78 -7.37
N ALA A 118 -5.67 -2.40 -7.01
CA ALA A 118 -4.46 -1.68 -6.59
C ALA A 118 -3.96 -0.73 -7.70
N THR A 119 -3.98 -1.20 -8.96
CA THR A 119 -3.63 -0.38 -10.14
C THR A 119 -4.59 0.80 -10.30
N LEU A 120 -5.90 0.56 -10.16
CA LEU A 120 -6.93 1.60 -10.29
C LEU A 120 -6.80 2.67 -9.21
N VAL A 121 -6.55 2.27 -7.96
CA VAL A 121 -6.27 3.21 -6.86
C VAL A 121 -4.96 3.95 -7.11
N GLY A 122 -3.92 3.28 -7.61
CA GLY A 122 -2.65 3.92 -7.97
C GLY A 122 -2.81 5.00 -9.05
N ILE A 123 -3.65 4.75 -10.08
CA ILE A 123 -3.99 5.75 -11.10
C ILE A 123 -4.78 6.91 -10.49
N LEU A 124 -5.72 6.62 -9.59
CA LEU A 124 -6.50 7.65 -8.90
C LEU A 124 -5.60 8.55 -8.05
N VAL A 125 -4.69 7.99 -7.27
CA VAL A 125 -3.73 8.72 -6.44
C VAL A 125 -2.78 9.54 -7.32
N MET A 126 -2.33 9.00 -8.46
CA MET A 126 -1.55 9.75 -9.45
C MET A 126 -2.35 10.93 -10.02
N GLY A 127 -3.64 10.73 -10.29
CA GLY A 127 -4.56 11.81 -10.70
C GLY A 127 -4.74 12.87 -9.61
N GLN A 128 -4.86 12.46 -8.34
CA GLN A 128 -4.93 13.39 -7.21
C GLN A 128 -3.63 14.16 -6.99
N ALA A 129 -2.47 13.59 -7.36
CA ALA A 129 -1.18 14.25 -7.24
C ALA A 129 -0.91 15.27 -8.38
N TYR A 130 -1.35 14.98 -9.62
CA TYR A 130 -0.92 15.76 -10.80
C TYR A 130 -2.04 16.38 -11.65
N LEU A 131 -3.30 15.92 -11.56
CA LEU A 131 -4.39 16.44 -12.38
C LEU A 131 -5.20 17.51 -11.64
N TRP A 132 -5.26 18.70 -12.22
CA TRP A 132 -6.22 19.74 -11.88
C TRP A 132 -7.60 19.32 -12.43
N PRO A 133 -8.68 19.10 -11.63
CA PRO A 133 -9.04 19.67 -10.33
C PRO A 133 -8.90 18.72 -9.12
N LEU A 134 -8.44 17.47 -9.29
CA LEU A 134 -8.33 16.48 -8.21
C LEU A 134 -7.30 16.89 -7.14
N THR A 135 -6.30 17.67 -7.52
CA THR A 135 -5.35 18.31 -6.59
C THR A 135 -6.01 19.23 -5.56
N LEU A 136 -7.22 19.75 -5.80
CA LEU A 136 -7.95 20.58 -4.84
C LEU A 136 -8.58 19.77 -3.69
N LEU A 137 -8.82 18.47 -3.89
CA LEU A 137 -9.35 17.59 -2.85
C LEU A 137 -8.29 17.25 -1.78
N VAL A 138 -7.05 17.59 -2.05
CA VAL A 138 -5.87 17.16 -1.26
C VAL A 138 -4.98 18.35 -0.92
N ARG A 139 -5.49 19.58 -0.99
CA ARG A 139 -4.80 20.77 -0.47
C ARG A 139 -5.19 21.05 0.97
#